data_AF-A0A376U5H1-F1
#
_entry.id   AF-A0A376U5H1-F1
#
_cell.length_a   1.000
_cell.length_b   1.000
_cell.length_c   1.000
_cell.angle_alpha   90.00
_cell.angle_beta   90.00
_cell.angle_gamma   90.00
#
_symmetry.space_group_name_H-M   'P 1'
#
loop_
_entity.id
_entity.type
_entity.pdbx_description
1 polymer ?
#
loop_
_entity_poly.entity_id
_entity_poly.type
_entity_poly.pdbx_seq_one_letter_code
_entity_poly.pdbx_strand_id
1 'polypeptide(L)'
;MPKTKRRPASANLMTNRRNRQAEIRYRTSLRRIARAVGDIVNGRYDGSNDSITEIIEALERYSEIITPWATKVAENFTADIVRKNDEQWRKHSKTISRELRNLVNSAPPGQVMKSIVAEQVKYIKSLPLEAADRVYDIQNRATEAVVTGGRAEHFAKEIAASGDIAKSRADLIARTELGRATGALDQARALSIGSNGYIWRTAEDGDVRHSHREMEGKFVEWGKPPTLDGMTGHAGELPNCRCYKEIVFPTSHSYPA
;
A
#
# COMPACT_ATOMS: atom_id res chain seq x y z
N MET A 1 -6.35 -39.23 18.33
CA MET A 1 -6.27 -37.77 18.09
C MET A 1 -7.29 -37.39 17.03
N PRO A 2 -8.28 -36.54 17.32
CA PRO A 2 -9.29 -36.18 16.33
C PRO A 2 -8.67 -35.25 15.29
N LYS A 3 -8.75 -35.66 14.01
CA LYS A 3 -8.29 -34.90 12.85
C LYS A 3 -9.11 -33.60 12.76
N THR A 4 -8.47 -32.46 12.95
CA THR A 4 -9.03 -31.14 12.69
C THR A 4 -9.45 -31.07 11.23
N LYS A 5 -10.76 -31.06 10.97
CA LYS A 5 -11.32 -30.86 9.63
C LYS A 5 -10.81 -29.52 9.09
N ARG A 6 -10.10 -29.54 7.96
CA ARG A 6 -9.75 -28.32 7.19
C ARG A 6 -11.05 -27.54 6.93
N ARG A 7 -11.20 -26.37 7.57
CA ARG A 7 -12.28 -25.43 7.23
C ARG A 7 -12.09 -25.03 5.76
N PRO A 8 -13.15 -24.96 4.95
CA PRO A 8 -13.02 -24.52 3.56
C PRO A 8 -12.37 -23.14 3.56
N ALA A 9 -11.40 -22.92 2.66
CA ALA A 9 -10.74 -21.64 2.46
C ALA A 9 -11.79 -20.52 2.51
N SER A 10 -11.70 -19.65 3.50
CA SER A 10 -12.77 -18.68 3.76
C SER A 10 -12.95 -17.78 2.54
N ALA A 11 -14.15 -17.19 2.38
CA ALA A 11 -14.44 -16.28 1.27
C ALA A 11 -13.37 -15.19 1.07
N ASN A 12 -12.62 -14.85 2.12
CA ASN A 12 -11.51 -13.90 2.10
C ASN A 12 -10.28 -14.36 1.31
N LEU A 13 -9.97 -15.67 1.23
CA LEU A 13 -8.86 -16.19 0.41
C LEU A 13 -9.14 -16.00 -1.09
N MET A 14 -10.42 -16.08 -1.50
CA MET A 14 -10.88 -15.70 -2.84
C MET A 14 -10.92 -14.17 -3.04
N THR A 15 -11.11 -13.39 -1.98
CA THR A 15 -11.17 -11.92 -2.02
C THR A 15 -9.81 -11.28 -2.24
N ASN A 16 -8.74 -11.84 -1.68
CA ASN A 16 -7.37 -11.35 -1.92
C ASN A 16 -6.93 -11.52 -3.39
N ARG A 17 -7.50 -12.50 -4.11
CA ARG A 17 -7.35 -12.63 -5.58
C ARG A 17 -8.17 -11.60 -6.38
N ARG A 18 -9.19 -10.95 -5.80
CA ARG A 18 -10.24 -10.17 -6.52
C ARG A 18 -10.01 -8.65 -6.59
N ASN A 19 -9.13 -8.06 -5.77
CA ASN A 19 -8.73 -6.65 -5.92
C ASN A 19 -7.62 -6.43 -6.97
N ARG A 20 -7.21 -7.50 -7.66
CA ARG A 20 -6.14 -7.49 -8.67
C ARG A 20 -6.33 -6.43 -9.75
N GLN A 21 -7.56 -6.15 -10.17
CA GLN A 21 -7.80 -5.16 -11.22
C GLN A 21 -7.61 -3.71 -10.74
N ALA A 22 -8.04 -3.40 -9.51
CA ALA A 22 -7.83 -2.09 -8.90
C ALA A 22 -6.32 -1.85 -8.68
N GLU A 23 -5.61 -2.86 -8.17
CA GLU A 23 -4.14 -2.86 -8.07
C GLU A 23 -3.48 -2.60 -9.43
N ILE A 24 -3.86 -3.35 -10.47
CA ILE A 24 -3.27 -3.23 -11.80
C ILE A 24 -3.45 -1.83 -12.36
N ARG A 25 -4.65 -1.23 -12.24
CA ARG A 25 -4.92 0.13 -12.71
C ARG A 25 -4.10 1.17 -11.95
N TYR A 26 -4.05 1.05 -10.63
CA TYR A 26 -3.30 1.97 -9.79
C TYR A 26 -1.80 1.88 -10.07
N ARG A 27 -1.25 0.66 -10.07
CA ARG A 27 0.14 0.38 -10.45
C ARG A 27 0.48 0.91 -11.84
N THR A 28 -0.40 0.71 -12.81
CA THR A 28 -0.21 1.25 -14.17
C THR A 28 -0.11 2.77 -14.15
N SER A 29 -0.92 3.44 -13.33
CA SER A 29 -0.89 4.90 -13.17
C SER A 29 0.43 5.35 -12.52
N LEU A 30 0.84 4.72 -11.42
CA LEU A 30 2.10 5.04 -10.74
C LEU A 30 3.33 4.80 -11.63
N ARG A 31 3.32 3.72 -12.44
CA ARG A 31 4.39 3.45 -13.40
C ARG A 31 4.52 4.51 -14.49
N ARG A 32 3.46 5.27 -14.82
CA ARG A 32 3.58 6.41 -15.75
C ARG A 32 4.42 7.54 -15.14
N ILE A 33 4.29 7.77 -13.84
CA ILE A 33 5.09 8.74 -13.10
C ILE A 33 6.55 8.28 -13.08
N ALA A 34 6.80 7.00 -12.77
CA ALA A 34 8.15 6.45 -12.79
C ALA A 34 8.84 6.57 -14.15
N ARG A 35 8.09 6.41 -15.26
CA ARG A 35 8.62 6.68 -16.61
C ARG A 35 8.97 8.15 -16.79
N ALA A 36 8.07 9.06 -16.43
CA ALA A 36 8.32 10.50 -16.51
C ALA A 36 9.55 10.91 -15.65
N VAL A 37 9.75 10.30 -14.49
CA VAL A 37 10.97 10.47 -13.68
C VAL A 37 12.21 10.04 -14.48
N GLY A 38 12.17 8.85 -15.09
CA GLY A 38 13.25 8.37 -15.95
C GLY A 38 13.52 9.29 -17.14
N ASP A 39 12.48 9.80 -17.80
CA ASP A 39 12.59 10.74 -18.92
C ASP A 39 13.19 12.08 -18.47
N ILE A 40 12.80 12.56 -17.28
CA ILE A 40 13.33 13.81 -16.70
C ILE A 40 14.83 13.69 -16.41
N VAL A 41 15.23 12.58 -15.77
CA VAL A 41 16.62 12.31 -15.39
C VAL A 41 17.49 12.09 -16.62
N ASN A 42 17.11 11.15 -17.48
CA ASN A 42 17.92 10.76 -18.64
C ASN A 42 17.93 11.81 -19.75
N GLY A 43 16.89 12.66 -19.84
CA GLY A 43 16.81 13.71 -20.84
C GLY A 43 17.60 14.98 -20.50
N ARG A 44 18.05 15.15 -19.26
CA ARG A 44 18.78 16.34 -18.78
C ARG A 44 20.21 16.05 -18.37
N TYR A 45 20.49 14.84 -17.90
CA TYR A 45 21.81 14.52 -17.37
C TYR A 45 22.89 14.51 -18.46
N ASP A 46 23.87 15.41 -18.35
CA ASP A 46 25.03 15.50 -19.24
C ASP A 46 26.37 15.23 -18.54
N GLY A 47 26.32 14.91 -17.24
CA GLY A 47 27.49 14.68 -16.39
C GLY A 47 27.99 15.92 -15.65
N SER A 48 27.40 17.10 -15.87
CA SER A 48 27.72 18.33 -15.14
C SER A 48 26.91 18.46 -13.85
N ASN A 49 27.42 19.24 -12.90
CA ASN A 49 26.69 19.60 -11.67
C ASN A 49 25.43 20.45 -11.98
N ASP A 50 25.47 21.28 -13.02
CA ASP A 50 24.34 22.12 -13.41
C ASP A 50 23.15 21.24 -13.85
N SER A 51 23.42 20.18 -14.63
CA SER A 51 22.38 19.23 -15.02
C SER A 51 21.71 18.54 -13.82
N ILE A 52 22.43 18.32 -12.72
CA ILE A 52 21.88 17.75 -11.48
C ILE A 52 20.88 18.69 -10.84
N THR A 53 21.25 19.97 -10.68
CA THR A 53 20.36 20.98 -10.11
C THR A 53 19.10 21.11 -10.97
N GLU A 54 19.24 21.14 -12.30
CA GLU A 54 18.10 21.19 -13.22
C GLU A 54 17.18 19.97 -13.10
N ILE A 55 17.74 18.77 -12.90
CA ILE A 55 16.97 17.53 -12.69
C ILE A 55 16.17 17.60 -11.38
N ILE A 56 16.81 17.99 -10.28
CA ILE A 56 16.16 18.10 -8.96
C ILE A 56 14.98 19.06 -9.05
N GLU A 57 15.20 20.27 -9.55
CA GLU A 57 14.13 21.25 -9.70
C GLU A 57 13.03 20.78 -10.65
N ALA A 58 13.37 20.07 -11.73
CA ALA A 58 12.39 19.51 -12.66
C ALA A 58 11.52 18.44 -11.99
N LEU A 59 12.09 17.58 -11.15
CA LEU A 59 11.37 16.56 -10.40
C LEU A 59 10.46 17.17 -9.33
N GLU A 60 10.95 18.16 -8.59
CA GLU A 60 10.16 18.91 -7.61
C GLU A 60 8.98 19.63 -8.27
N ARG A 61 9.23 20.39 -9.35
CA ARG A 61 8.16 21.04 -10.13
C ARG A 61 7.16 20.04 -10.68
N TYR A 62 7.64 18.90 -11.19
CA TYR A 62 6.77 17.84 -11.70
C TYR A 62 5.88 17.28 -10.60
N SER A 63 6.40 17.08 -9.38
CA SER A 63 5.62 16.63 -8.23
C SER A 63 4.44 17.56 -7.91
N GLU A 64 4.62 18.88 -8.09
CA GLU A 64 3.55 19.86 -7.89
C GLU A 64 2.55 19.90 -9.04
N ILE A 65 3.04 19.92 -10.29
CA ILE A 65 2.21 19.95 -11.51
C ILE A 65 1.25 18.77 -11.57
N ILE A 66 1.67 17.58 -11.12
CA ILE A 66 0.80 16.39 -11.15
C ILE A 66 -0.28 16.37 -10.06
N THR A 67 -0.33 17.33 -9.14
CA THR A 67 -1.27 17.29 -7.99
C THR A 67 -2.74 17.08 -8.40
N PRO A 68 -3.31 17.78 -9.40
CA PRO A 68 -4.69 17.53 -9.83
C PRO A 68 -4.89 16.13 -10.42
N TRP A 69 -3.91 15.66 -11.21
CA TRP A 69 -3.94 14.31 -11.78
C TRP A 69 -3.80 13.23 -10.70
N ALA A 70 -2.91 13.42 -9.74
CA ALA A 70 -2.69 12.56 -8.58
C ALA A 70 -3.96 12.42 -7.76
N THR A 71 -4.65 13.55 -7.52
CA THR A 71 -5.94 13.59 -6.85
C THR A 71 -6.96 12.73 -7.58
N LYS A 72 -7.05 12.86 -8.92
CA LYS A 72 -7.98 12.05 -9.70
C LYS A 72 -7.68 10.55 -9.67
N VAL A 73 -6.40 10.19 -9.72
CA VAL A 73 -5.96 8.78 -9.60
C VAL A 73 -6.31 8.23 -8.22
N ALA A 74 -6.05 9.00 -7.16
CA ALA A 74 -6.37 8.63 -5.78
C ALA A 74 -7.88 8.47 -5.54
N GLU A 75 -8.71 9.37 -6.08
CA GLU A 75 -10.17 9.26 -6.04
C GLU A 75 -10.66 7.98 -6.72
N ASN A 76 -10.19 7.70 -7.94
CA ASN A 76 -10.59 6.52 -8.70
C ASN A 76 -10.16 5.23 -7.99
N PHE A 77 -8.93 5.20 -7.46
CA PHE A 77 -8.42 4.10 -6.64
C PHE A 77 -9.30 3.87 -5.41
N THR A 78 -9.60 4.92 -4.66
CA THR A 78 -10.44 4.84 -3.46
C THR A 78 -11.85 4.35 -3.81
N ALA A 79 -12.45 4.88 -4.87
CA ALA A 79 -13.77 4.45 -5.34
C ALA A 79 -13.79 2.98 -5.77
N ASP A 80 -12.74 2.49 -6.44
CA ASP A 80 -12.59 1.08 -6.80
C ASP A 80 -12.58 0.18 -5.56
N ILE A 81 -11.81 0.57 -4.53
CA ILE A 81 -11.71 -0.20 -3.28
C ILE A 81 -13.02 -0.16 -2.52
N VAL A 82 -13.67 1.00 -2.40
CA VAL A 82 -14.95 1.13 -1.68
C VAL A 82 -16.01 0.22 -2.31
N ARG A 83 -16.16 0.25 -3.64
CA ARG A 83 -17.12 -0.63 -4.33
C ARG A 83 -16.82 -2.11 -4.07
N LYS A 84 -15.55 -2.50 -4.08
CA LYS A 84 -15.16 -3.88 -3.79
C LYS A 84 -15.39 -4.24 -2.33
N ASN A 85 -15.07 -3.35 -1.41
CA ASN A 85 -15.30 -3.52 0.01
C ASN A 85 -16.81 -3.67 0.30
N ASP A 86 -17.67 -2.85 -0.31
CA ASP A 86 -19.13 -2.98 -0.26
C ASP A 86 -19.62 -4.35 -0.69
N GLU A 87 -19.15 -4.83 -1.84
CA GLU A 87 -19.51 -6.17 -2.34
C GLU A 87 -19.14 -7.28 -1.34
N GLN A 88 -18.01 -7.15 -0.62
CA GLN A 88 -17.60 -8.13 0.39
C GLN A 88 -18.46 -8.06 1.64
N TRP A 89 -18.62 -6.86 2.18
CA TRP A 89 -19.42 -6.63 3.39
C TRP A 89 -20.88 -7.05 3.18
N ARG A 90 -21.44 -6.85 1.98
CA ARG A 90 -22.77 -7.36 1.61
C ARG A 90 -22.85 -8.88 1.51
N LYS A 91 -21.77 -9.57 1.14
CA LYS A 91 -21.73 -11.04 1.16
C LYS A 91 -21.66 -11.58 2.58
N HIS A 92 -20.84 -10.97 3.44
CA HIS A 92 -20.76 -11.32 4.86
C HIS A 92 -22.06 -10.98 5.60
N SER A 93 -22.75 -9.90 5.23
CA SER A 93 -23.99 -9.53 5.90
C SER A 93 -25.17 -10.48 5.64
N LYS A 94 -25.08 -11.31 4.59
CA LYS A 94 -26.06 -12.38 4.33
C LYS A 94 -26.09 -13.44 5.43
N THR A 95 -24.99 -13.59 6.18
CA THR A 95 -24.83 -14.62 7.22
C THR A 95 -24.95 -14.07 8.64
N ILE A 96 -25.19 -12.77 8.82
CA ILE A 96 -25.38 -12.13 10.13
C ILE A 96 -26.83 -11.69 10.34
N SER A 97 -27.17 -11.27 11.57
CA SER A 97 -28.52 -10.83 11.93
C SER A 97 -29.02 -9.66 11.07
N ARG A 98 -30.34 -9.50 10.98
CA ARG A 98 -30.99 -8.42 10.21
C ARG A 98 -30.53 -7.03 10.69
N GLU A 99 -30.36 -6.86 11.99
CA GLU A 99 -29.92 -5.60 12.61
C GLU A 99 -28.47 -5.27 12.22
N LEU A 100 -27.54 -6.23 12.38
CA LEU A 100 -26.16 -6.06 11.95
C LEU A 100 -26.05 -5.79 10.44
N ARG A 101 -26.89 -6.45 9.62
CA ARG A 101 -26.97 -6.18 8.18
C ARG A 101 -27.36 -4.74 7.88
N ASN A 102 -28.30 -4.17 8.61
CA ASN A 102 -28.73 -2.78 8.43
C ASN A 102 -27.63 -1.79 8.82
N LEU A 103 -26.90 -2.06 9.92
CA LEU A 103 -25.76 -1.25 10.34
C LEU A 103 -24.63 -1.29 9.30
N VAL A 104 -24.29 -2.47 8.78
CA VAL A 104 -23.29 -2.62 7.70
C VAL A 104 -23.67 -1.81 6.45
N ASN A 105 -24.94 -1.80 6.06
CA ASN A 105 -25.40 -1.10 4.86
C ASN A 105 -25.51 0.42 5.05
N SER A 106 -25.53 0.92 6.28
CA SER A 106 -25.74 2.33 6.60
C SER A 106 -24.48 3.07 7.04
N ALA A 107 -23.41 2.36 7.41
CA ALA A 107 -22.15 2.95 7.85
C ALA A 107 -21.42 3.68 6.69
N PRO A 108 -21.36 5.03 6.66
CA PRO A 108 -20.68 5.76 5.60
C PRO A 108 -19.21 5.98 5.97
N PRO A 109 -18.23 5.42 5.23
CA PRO A 109 -16.81 5.63 5.50
C PRO A 109 -16.30 6.97 4.96
N GLY A 110 -17.13 8.02 4.88
CA GLY A 110 -16.82 9.23 4.12
C GLY A 110 -15.54 9.94 4.56
N GLN A 111 -15.27 10.00 5.87
CA GLN A 111 -14.02 10.56 6.40
C GLN A 111 -12.81 9.69 6.08
N VAL A 112 -12.94 8.36 6.17
CA VAL A 112 -11.90 7.38 5.83
C VAL A 112 -11.56 7.45 4.34
N MET A 113 -12.56 7.66 3.47
CA MET A 113 -12.33 7.86 2.05
C MET A 113 -11.49 9.12 1.79
N LYS A 114 -11.80 10.22 2.46
CA LYS A 114 -11.02 11.47 2.33
C LYS A 114 -9.58 11.28 2.81
N SER A 115 -9.36 10.56 3.91
CA SER A 115 -8.00 10.29 4.40
C SER A 115 -7.22 9.40 3.44
N ILE A 116 -7.83 8.34 2.90
CA ILE A 116 -7.20 7.49 1.90
C ILE A 116 -6.79 8.32 0.68
N VAL A 117 -7.67 9.15 0.14
CA VAL A 117 -7.35 10.02 -1.01
C VAL A 117 -6.16 10.91 -0.70
N ALA A 118 -6.16 11.58 0.45
CA ALA A 118 -5.06 12.47 0.85
C ALA A 118 -3.72 11.72 1.00
N GLU A 119 -3.72 10.52 1.59
CA GLU A 119 -2.54 9.67 1.69
C GLU A 119 -2.03 9.22 0.33
N GLN A 120 -2.92 8.80 -0.56
CA GLN A 120 -2.52 8.37 -1.90
C GLN A 120 -1.92 9.51 -2.72
N VAL A 121 -2.44 10.74 -2.60
CA VAL A 121 -1.82 11.91 -3.23
C VAL A 121 -0.38 12.11 -2.74
N LYS A 122 -0.13 11.94 -1.43
CA LYS A 122 1.23 12.04 -0.87
C LYS A 122 2.16 10.97 -1.46
N TYR A 123 1.74 9.70 -1.53
CA TYR A 123 2.57 8.63 -2.11
C TYR A 123 2.79 8.78 -3.61
N ILE A 124 1.78 9.26 -4.35
CA ILE A 124 1.92 9.57 -5.77
C ILE A 124 3.01 10.64 -5.98
N LYS A 125 2.96 11.71 -5.18
CA LYS A 125 3.94 12.81 -5.22
C LYS A 125 5.31 12.41 -4.68
N SER A 126 5.39 11.40 -3.80
CA SER A 126 6.68 10.95 -3.27
C SER A 126 7.56 10.29 -4.33
N LEU A 127 6.99 9.76 -5.42
CA LEU A 127 7.77 9.13 -6.48
C LEU A 127 8.81 10.07 -7.15
N PRO A 128 8.43 11.27 -7.64
CA PRO A 128 9.41 12.22 -8.15
C PRO A 128 10.27 12.86 -7.04
N LEU A 129 9.73 13.08 -5.83
CA LEU A 129 10.49 13.68 -4.73
C LEU A 129 11.60 12.74 -4.23
N GLU A 130 11.29 11.47 -3.99
CA GLU A 130 12.28 10.44 -3.61
C GLU A 130 13.35 10.26 -4.71
N ALA A 131 12.99 10.49 -5.98
CA ALA A 131 13.96 10.47 -7.08
C ALA A 131 14.88 11.71 -7.07
N ALA A 132 14.36 12.88 -6.69
CA ALA A 132 15.15 14.11 -6.54
C ALA A 132 16.15 13.94 -5.38
N ASP A 133 15.68 13.49 -4.21
CA ASP A 133 16.51 13.18 -3.05
C ASP A 133 17.62 12.19 -3.40
N ARG A 134 17.27 11.13 -4.14
CA ARG A 134 18.24 10.14 -4.60
C ARG A 134 19.32 10.74 -5.50
N VAL A 135 18.93 11.57 -6.46
CA VAL A 135 19.89 12.22 -7.39
C VAL A 135 20.83 13.13 -6.60
N TYR A 136 20.30 13.89 -5.64
CA TYR A 136 21.07 14.71 -4.72
C TYR A 136 22.08 13.88 -3.90
N ASP A 137 21.65 12.77 -3.31
CA ASP A 137 22.51 11.89 -2.53
C ASP A 137 23.64 11.28 -3.36
N ILE A 138 23.33 10.87 -4.59
CA ILE A 138 24.35 10.35 -5.53
C ILE A 138 25.37 11.43 -5.85
N GLN A 139 24.93 12.67 -6.07
CA GLN A 139 25.82 13.80 -6.37
C GLN A 139 26.77 14.11 -5.20
N ASN A 140 26.28 14.09 -3.96
CA ASN A 140 27.12 14.31 -2.79
C ASN A 140 28.20 13.23 -2.67
N ARG A 141 27.81 11.96 -2.83
CA ARG A 141 28.75 10.82 -2.85
C ARG A 141 29.77 10.94 -4.01
N ALA A 142 29.33 11.42 -5.17
CA ALA A 142 30.21 11.63 -6.32
C ALA A 142 31.25 12.72 -6.05
N THR A 143 30.84 13.82 -5.44
CA THR A 143 31.72 14.92 -5.06
C THR A 143 32.78 14.46 -4.05
N GLU A 144 32.39 13.72 -3.02
CA GLU A 144 33.30 13.12 -2.04
C GLU A 144 34.30 12.15 -2.67
N ALA A 145 33.83 11.31 -3.61
CA ALA A 145 34.68 10.36 -4.33
C ALA A 145 35.72 11.07 -5.22
N VAL A 146 35.36 12.15 -5.90
CA VAL A 146 36.32 12.92 -6.72
C VAL A 146 37.40 13.55 -5.85
N VAL A 147 37.03 14.13 -4.70
CA VAL A 147 37.99 14.67 -3.72
C VAL A 147 38.98 13.62 -3.23
N THR A 148 38.56 12.36 -3.17
CA THR A 148 39.38 11.22 -2.71
C THR A 148 40.05 10.42 -3.85
N GLY A 149 39.98 10.90 -5.10
CA GLY A 149 40.64 10.28 -6.26
C GLY A 149 39.88 9.13 -6.93
N GLY A 150 38.59 8.99 -6.65
CA GLY A 150 37.69 7.98 -7.22
C GLY A 150 37.21 8.26 -8.66
N ARG A 151 36.49 7.30 -9.26
CA ARG A 151 35.99 7.36 -10.66
C ARG A 151 34.50 7.71 -10.74
N ALA A 152 34.16 8.67 -11.59
CA ALA A 152 32.81 9.23 -11.78
C ALA A 152 31.82 8.31 -12.54
N GLU A 153 32.31 7.37 -13.35
CA GLU A 153 31.47 6.59 -14.29
C GLU A 153 30.36 5.77 -13.60
N HIS A 154 30.59 5.27 -12.38
CA HIS A 154 29.59 4.46 -11.69
C HIS A 154 28.39 5.31 -11.20
N PHE A 155 28.61 6.58 -10.85
CA PHE A 155 27.55 7.48 -10.39
C PHE A 155 26.59 7.86 -11.53
N ALA A 156 27.12 8.04 -12.74
CA ALA A 156 26.30 8.24 -13.94
C ALA A 156 25.32 7.06 -14.16
N LYS A 157 25.80 5.82 -13.97
CA LYS A 157 24.95 4.61 -14.03
C LYS A 157 23.90 4.58 -12.91
N GLU A 158 24.27 4.98 -11.70
CA GLU A 158 23.33 5.08 -10.57
C GLU A 158 22.23 6.12 -10.79
N ILE A 159 22.57 7.27 -11.38
CA ILE A 159 21.62 8.34 -11.75
C ILE A 159 20.68 7.83 -12.83
N ALA A 160 21.20 7.24 -13.91
CA ALA A 160 20.39 6.71 -15.00
C ALA A 160 19.40 5.62 -14.54
N ALA A 161 19.75 4.86 -13.50
CA ALA A 161 18.88 3.84 -12.90
C ALA A 161 17.72 4.41 -12.05
N SER A 162 17.64 5.73 -11.84
CA SER A 162 16.62 6.35 -10.98
C SER A 162 15.19 6.09 -11.48
N GLY A 163 14.98 5.98 -12.79
CA GLY A 163 13.68 5.61 -13.37
C GLY A 163 13.25 4.18 -13.01
N ASP A 164 14.16 3.22 -13.04
CA ASP A 164 13.88 1.82 -12.68
C ASP A 164 13.63 1.65 -11.17
N ILE A 165 14.31 2.46 -10.36
CA ILE A 165 14.10 2.50 -8.91
C ILE A 165 12.73 3.13 -8.60
N ALA A 166 12.38 4.23 -9.26
CA ALA A 166 11.05 4.84 -9.16
C ALA A 166 9.95 3.86 -9.59
N LYS A 167 10.20 3.03 -10.60
CA LYS A 167 9.26 1.97 -11.03
C LYS A 167 9.10 0.87 -9.97
N SER A 168 10.20 0.45 -9.35
CA SER A 168 10.17 -0.53 -8.26
C SER A 168 9.41 0.02 -7.04
N ARG A 169 9.62 1.30 -6.73
CA ARG A 169 8.88 2.02 -5.70
C ARG A 169 7.39 2.14 -6.01
N ALA A 170 7.03 2.47 -7.25
CA ALA A 170 5.64 2.52 -7.72
C ALA A 170 4.92 1.17 -7.55
N ASP A 171 5.60 0.07 -7.83
CA ASP A 171 5.04 -1.28 -7.65
C ASP A 171 4.82 -1.61 -6.16
N LEU A 172 5.75 -1.21 -5.30
CA LEU A 172 5.64 -1.38 -3.85
C LEU A 172 4.47 -0.57 -3.27
N ILE A 173 4.35 0.71 -3.66
CA ILE A 173 3.24 1.59 -3.26
C ILE A 173 1.92 0.96 -3.67
N ALA A 174 1.77 0.56 -4.95
CA ALA A 174 0.51 0.01 -5.44
C ALA A 174 0.00 -1.20 -4.64
N ARG A 175 0.92 -2.09 -4.23
CA ARG A 175 0.58 -3.29 -3.45
C ARG A 175 0.26 -2.96 -2.00
N THR A 176 1.10 -2.16 -1.37
CA THR A 176 1.01 -1.86 0.07
C THR A 176 -0.19 -0.98 0.37
N GLU A 177 -0.42 0.03 -0.46
CA GLU A 177 -1.50 0.99 -0.26
C GLU A 177 -2.88 0.40 -0.56
N LEU A 178 -2.98 -0.60 -1.45
CA LEU A 178 -4.21 -1.37 -1.61
C LEU A 178 -4.59 -2.08 -0.30
N GLY A 179 -3.62 -2.70 0.35
CA GLY A 179 -3.81 -3.40 1.62
C GLY A 179 -4.21 -2.46 2.75
N ARG A 180 -3.52 -1.32 2.88
CA ARG A 180 -3.82 -0.26 3.86
C ARG A 180 -5.19 0.38 3.66
N ALA A 181 -5.52 0.78 2.43
CA ALA A 181 -6.82 1.37 2.13
C ALA A 181 -7.98 0.39 2.37
N THR A 182 -7.80 -0.90 2.00
CA THR A 182 -8.79 -1.94 2.30
C THR A 182 -8.92 -2.15 3.82
N GLY A 183 -7.80 -2.20 4.54
CA GLY A 183 -7.75 -2.36 5.98
C GLY A 183 -8.43 -1.24 6.74
N ALA A 184 -8.20 0.02 6.36
CA ALA A 184 -8.85 1.18 6.96
C ALA A 184 -10.37 1.15 6.80
N LEU A 185 -10.87 0.74 5.62
CA LEU A 185 -12.31 0.58 5.37
C LEU A 185 -12.90 -0.57 6.19
N ASP A 186 -12.20 -1.72 6.25
CA ASP A 186 -12.62 -2.87 7.04
C ASP A 186 -12.68 -2.53 8.53
N GLN A 187 -11.66 -1.87 9.06
CA GLN A 187 -11.62 -1.43 10.45
C GLN A 187 -12.77 -0.48 10.77
N ALA A 188 -13.00 0.54 9.94
CA ALA A 188 -14.06 1.50 10.15
C ALA A 188 -15.45 0.85 10.21
N ARG A 189 -15.72 -0.09 9.30
CA ARG A 189 -16.97 -0.85 9.28
C ARG A 189 -17.09 -1.81 10.44
N ALA A 190 -16.02 -2.54 10.75
CA ALA A 190 -15.97 -3.46 11.87
C ALA A 190 -16.29 -2.74 13.19
N LEU A 191 -15.62 -1.61 13.45
CA LEU A 191 -15.89 -0.81 14.64
C LEU A 191 -17.33 -0.27 14.68
N SER A 192 -17.89 0.13 13.54
CA SER A 192 -19.28 0.64 13.46
C SER A 192 -20.34 -0.39 13.87
N ILE A 193 -20.02 -1.68 13.80
CA ILE A 193 -20.91 -2.78 14.19
C ILE A 193 -20.49 -3.43 15.52
N GLY A 194 -19.56 -2.82 16.26
CA GLY A 194 -19.08 -3.33 17.54
C GLY A 194 -18.07 -4.49 17.44
N SER A 195 -17.42 -4.67 16.29
CA SER A 195 -16.33 -5.65 16.11
C SER A 195 -15.02 -5.13 16.71
N ASN A 196 -14.51 -5.81 17.75
CA ASN A 196 -13.29 -5.38 18.47
C ASN A 196 -11.98 -5.79 17.77
N GLY A 197 -12.05 -6.70 16.80
CA GLY A 197 -10.86 -7.21 16.13
C GLY A 197 -11.16 -8.26 15.07
N TYR A 198 -10.10 -8.93 14.64
CA TYR A 198 -10.14 -9.93 13.59
C TYR A 198 -9.19 -11.10 13.88
N ILE A 199 -9.42 -12.23 13.22
CA ILE A 199 -8.45 -13.33 13.20
C ILE A 199 -7.48 -13.09 12.04
N TRP A 200 -6.17 -13.08 12.34
CA TRP A 200 -5.12 -12.92 11.36
C TRP A 200 -5.01 -14.17 10.49
N ARG A 201 -5.08 -13.99 9.17
CA ARG A 201 -4.94 -15.06 8.18
C ARG A 201 -3.81 -14.76 7.21
N THR A 202 -3.11 -15.78 6.78
CA THR A 202 -2.00 -15.70 5.84
C THR A 202 -2.42 -16.17 4.45
N ALA A 203 -1.56 -15.94 3.46
CA ALA A 203 -1.75 -16.51 2.12
C ALA A 203 -1.45 -18.02 2.07
N GLU A 204 -0.92 -18.60 3.16
CA GLU A 204 -0.54 -20.01 3.30
C GLU A 204 0.41 -20.54 2.21
N ASP A 205 1.28 -19.67 1.67
CA ASP A 205 2.28 -20.05 0.66
C ASP A 205 3.73 -19.79 1.11
N GLY A 206 4.69 -20.19 0.26
CA GLY A 206 6.12 -20.14 0.56
C GLY A 206 6.68 -18.73 0.78
N ASP A 207 6.04 -17.70 0.22
CA ASP A 207 6.50 -16.31 0.30
C ASP A 207 6.02 -15.60 1.58
N VAL A 208 5.16 -16.24 2.39
CA VAL A 208 4.74 -15.68 3.68
C VAL A 208 5.98 -15.61 4.60
N ARG A 209 6.24 -14.44 5.20
CA ARG A 209 7.36 -14.25 6.14
C ARG A 209 7.16 -15.09 7.40
N HIS A 210 8.25 -15.48 8.07
CA HIS A 210 8.17 -16.34 9.25
C HIS A 210 7.32 -15.74 10.38
N SER A 211 7.59 -14.48 10.76
CA SER A 211 6.81 -13.70 11.73
C SER A 211 5.31 -13.60 11.36
N HIS A 212 4.99 -13.51 10.07
CA HIS A 212 3.61 -13.49 9.58
C HIS A 212 2.93 -14.87 9.69
N ARG A 213 3.67 -15.97 9.49
CA ARG A 213 3.14 -17.35 9.70
C ARG A 213 2.80 -17.59 11.15
N GLU A 214 3.60 -17.08 12.08
CA GLU A 214 3.33 -17.20 13.52
C GLU A 214 2.06 -16.46 13.95
N MET A 215 1.53 -15.57 13.12
CA MET A 215 0.28 -14.87 13.38
C MET A 215 -0.96 -15.62 12.89
N GLU A 216 -0.82 -16.70 12.11
CA GLU A 216 -1.96 -17.47 11.59
C GLU A 216 -2.92 -17.90 12.71
N GLY A 217 -4.18 -17.51 12.59
CA GLY A 217 -5.23 -17.86 13.55
C GLY A 217 -5.26 -17.02 14.83
N LYS A 218 -4.31 -16.11 15.06
CA LYS A 218 -4.32 -15.24 16.26
C LYS A 218 -5.35 -14.13 16.14
N PHE A 219 -6.02 -13.82 17.25
CA PHE A 219 -6.88 -12.65 17.35
C PHE A 219 -6.04 -11.38 17.48
N VAL A 220 -6.43 -10.33 16.76
CA VAL A 220 -5.80 -9.01 16.81
C VAL A 220 -6.87 -7.97 17.05
N GLU A 221 -6.74 -7.25 18.16
CA GLU A 221 -7.56 -6.07 18.45
C GLU A 221 -7.20 -4.91 17.51
N TRP A 222 -8.19 -4.16 17.06
CA TRP A 222 -7.98 -3.01 16.18
C TRP A 222 -7.07 -1.94 16.79
N GLY A 223 -7.16 -1.71 18.11
CA GLY A 223 -6.35 -0.73 18.82
C GLY A 223 -4.94 -1.21 19.17
N LYS A 224 -4.60 -2.47 18.91
CA LYS A 224 -3.30 -3.09 19.28
C LYS A 224 -2.72 -3.89 18.11
N PRO A 225 -2.36 -3.23 16.99
CA PRO A 225 -1.67 -3.91 15.90
C PRO A 225 -0.34 -4.54 16.38
N PRO A 226 0.01 -5.74 15.88
CA PRO A 226 1.29 -6.37 16.22
C PRO A 226 2.46 -5.65 15.55
N THR A 227 3.66 -5.83 16.12
CA THR A 227 4.93 -5.45 15.50
C THR A 227 5.60 -6.68 14.92
N LEU A 228 5.74 -6.73 13.60
CA LEU A 228 6.37 -7.83 12.86
C LEU A 228 7.44 -7.25 11.94
N ASP A 229 8.60 -7.91 11.85
CA ASP A 229 9.70 -7.49 10.98
C ASP A 229 10.12 -6.02 11.19
N GLY A 230 10.08 -5.54 12.45
CA GLY A 230 10.40 -4.16 12.82
C GLY A 230 9.33 -3.13 12.46
N MET A 231 8.14 -3.55 12.01
CA MET A 231 7.05 -2.66 11.59
C MET A 231 5.75 -3.01 12.32
N THR A 232 5.06 -1.99 12.83
CA THR A 232 3.72 -2.15 13.41
C THR A 232 2.66 -2.01 12.34
N GLY A 233 1.76 -2.98 12.23
CA GLY A 233 0.67 -2.92 11.25
C GLY A 233 -0.25 -4.14 11.27
N HIS A 234 -1.41 -4.00 10.63
CA HIS A 234 -2.38 -5.09 10.56
C HIS A 234 -2.14 -6.04 9.39
N ALA A 235 -2.89 -7.15 9.37
CA ALA A 235 -2.79 -8.14 8.31
C ALA A 235 -3.05 -7.49 6.94
N GLY A 236 -2.09 -7.64 6.02
CA GLY A 236 -2.15 -7.11 4.66
C GLY A 236 -1.66 -5.67 4.51
N GLU A 237 -1.24 -4.99 5.59
CA GLU A 237 -0.86 -3.56 5.54
C GLU A 237 0.65 -3.31 5.56
N LEU A 238 1.43 -4.35 5.85
CA LEU A 238 2.88 -4.31 5.77
C LEU A 238 3.36 -4.41 4.31
N PRO A 239 4.57 -3.94 3.99
CA PRO A 239 5.15 -4.03 2.65
C PRO A 239 5.03 -5.44 2.04
N ASN A 240 4.49 -5.51 0.82
CA ASN A 240 4.25 -6.76 0.07
C ASN A 240 3.47 -7.85 0.85
N CYS A 241 2.73 -7.48 1.89
CA CYS A 241 1.98 -8.44 2.70
C CYS A 241 0.71 -8.92 1.98
N ARG A 242 0.49 -10.23 1.97
CA ARG A 242 -0.71 -10.87 1.42
C ARG A 242 -1.57 -11.55 2.50
N CYS A 243 -1.28 -11.27 3.77
CA CYS A 243 -2.16 -11.63 4.88
C CYS A 243 -3.47 -10.85 4.77
N TYR A 244 -4.51 -11.35 5.43
CA TYR A 244 -5.83 -10.71 5.43
C TYR A 244 -6.53 -10.87 6.78
N LYS A 245 -7.58 -10.08 6.94
CA LYS A 245 -8.35 -9.97 8.19
C LYS A 245 -9.61 -10.83 8.06
N GLU A 246 -9.77 -11.84 8.91
CA GLU A 246 -11.07 -12.50 9.08
C GLU A 246 -11.83 -11.80 10.21
N ILE A 247 -12.71 -10.87 9.85
CA ILE A 247 -13.45 -10.03 10.80
C ILE A 247 -14.28 -10.88 11.73
N VAL A 248 -14.13 -10.65 13.04
CA VAL A 248 -14.97 -11.29 14.07
C VAL A 248 -16.19 -10.42 14.28
N PHE A 249 -17.34 -10.88 13.77
CA PHE A 249 -18.62 -10.22 14.01
C PHE A 249 -19.06 -10.47 15.46
N PRO A 250 -19.57 -9.46 16.18
CA PRO A 250 -20.13 -9.69 17.50
C PRO A 250 -21.31 -10.66 17.38
N THR A 251 -21.17 -11.83 17.99
CA THR A 251 -22.29 -12.70 18.34
C THR A 251 -22.78 -12.31 19.74
N SER A 252 -23.95 -12.77 20.15
CA SER A 252 -24.48 -12.53 21.50
C SER A 252 -23.61 -13.07 22.65
N HIS A 253 -22.44 -13.67 22.37
CA HIS A 253 -21.49 -14.18 23.35
C HIS A 253 -20.07 -13.72 22.99
N SER A 254 -19.38 -13.22 24.02
CA SER A 254 -18.12 -12.46 24.07
C SER A 254 -16.96 -12.90 23.17
N TYR A 255 -16.11 -11.93 22.80
CA TYR A 255 -14.80 -12.14 22.20
C TYR A 255 -13.95 -13.14 23.01
N PRO A 256 -13.16 -14.01 22.35
CA PRO A 256 -12.17 -14.82 23.06
C PRO A 256 -11.17 -13.88 23.74
N ALA A 257 -10.98 -14.11 25.05
CA ALA A 257 -9.95 -13.46 25.87
C ALA A 257 -8.54 -13.87 25.43
#